data_AF-A0A0Q6QA37-F1
#
_entry.id   AF-A0A0Q6QA37-F1
#
_cell.length_a   1.000
_cell.length_b   1.000
_cell.length_c   1.000
_cell.angle_alpha   90.00
_cell.angle_beta   90.00
_cell.angle_gamma   90.00
#
_symmetry.space_group_name_H-M   'P 1'
#
loop_
_entity.id
_entity.type
_entity.pdbx_description
1 polymer ?
#
loop_
_entity_poly.entity_id
_entity_poly.type
_entity_poly.pdbx_seq_one_letter_code
_entity_poly.pdbx_strand_id
1 'polypeptide(L)'
;MGRKMRRRGTQELIFGLTFGENSEDINRQLVSRMRRDPSDDEILDVIAAFYVLSAAEWPGSAKYFRLYVQLFPELWTGELNSLPAVERAVGSVQTLRAMGLPDPAGVCRVAVMAERELARRDGGEP
;
A
#
# COMPACT_ATOMS: atom_id res chain seq x y z
N MET A 1 -1.80 16.92 11.93
CA MET A 1 -1.55 15.52 12.32
C MET A 1 -2.07 14.63 11.20
N GLY A 2 -1.22 14.30 10.21
CA GLY A 2 -1.62 13.44 9.08
C GLY A 2 -1.59 11.98 9.54
N ARG A 3 -2.74 11.32 9.58
CA ARG A 3 -2.78 9.87 9.72
C ARG A 3 -2.23 9.29 8.41
N LYS A 4 -0.96 8.88 8.42
CA LYS A 4 -0.44 7.86 7.49
C LYS A 4 -1.48 6.72 7.42
N MET A 5 -1.58 6.01 6.30
CA MET A 5 -2.39 4.78 6.18
C MET A 5 -1.88 3.74 7.19
N ARG A 6 -2.26 3.93 8.46
CA ARG A 6 -1.85 3.16 9.64
C ARG A 6 -3.10 2.45 10.12
N ARG A 7 -3.54 1.48 9.32
CA ARG A 7 -4.51 0.50 9.78
C ARG A 7 -3.79 -0.37 10.81
N ARG A 8 -4.41 -0.53 11.98
CA ARG A 8 -3.82 -1.34 13.07
C ARG A 8 -3.60 -2.78 12.60
N GLY A 9 -4.55 -3.33 11.85
CA GLY A 9 -4.44 -4.67 11.27
C GLY A 9 -3.30 -4.80 10.26
N THR A 10 -3.11 -3.82 9.35
CA THR A 10 -1.91 -3.79 8.47
C THR A 10 -0.59 -3.81 9.26
N GLN A 11 -0.50 -3.04 10.35
CA GLN A 11 0.71 -3.02 11.18
C GLN A 11 0.93 -4.37 11.88
N GLU A 12 -0.12 -4.97 12.43
CA GLU A 12 -0.08 -6.29 13.05
C GLU A 12 0.29 -7.39 12.04
N LEU A 13 -0.18 -7.29 10.80
CA LEU A 13 0.23 -8.17 9.71
C LEU A 13 1.72 -8.03 9.42
N ILE A 14 2.21 -6.79 9.18
CA ILE A 14 3.61 -6.53 8.82
C ILE A 14 4.56 -6.95 9.94
N PHE A 15 4.25 -6.62 11.20
CA PHE A 15 5.09 -7.03 12.33
C PHE A 15 5.01 -8.52 12.64
N GLY A 16 3.95 -9.19 12.22
CA GLY A 16 3.80 -10.64 12.32
C GLY A 16 4.50 -11.43 11.22
N LEU A 17 5.16 -10.76 10.25
CA LEU A 17 5.89 -11.43 9.17
C LEU A 17 7.21 -12.01 9.69
N THR A 18 7.49 -13.24 9.31
CA THR A 18 8.77 -13.89 9.58
C THR A 18 9.59 -14.00 8.31
N PHE A 19 10.84 -13.52 8.36
CA PHE A 19 11.78 -13.60 7.24
C PHE A 19 12.40 -15.00 7.18
N GLY A 20 12.01 -15.77 6.16
CA GLY A 20 12.57 -17.09 5.86
C GLY A 20 13.67 -17.04 4.81
N GLU A 21 14.16 -18.21 4.39
CA GLU A 21 15.16 -18.34 3.31
C GLU A 21 14.61 -17.93 1.94
N ASN A 22 13.30 -18.05 1.72
CA ASN A 22 12.65 -17.61 0.49
C ASN A 22 11.94 -16.26 0.70
N SER A 23 12.39 -15.24 -0.04
CA SER A 23 11.78 -13.90 -0.03
C SER A 23 10.28 -13.90 -0.39
N GLU A 24 9.78 -14.88 -1.16
CA GLU A 24 8.37 -14.99 -1.49
C GLU A 24 7.50 -15.56 -0.36
N ASP A 25 8.09 -16.11 0.70
CA ASP A 25 7.35 -16.65 1.84
C ASP A 25 6.53 -15.58 2.54
N ILE A 26 6.98 -14.32 2.50
CA ILE A 26 6.21 -13.18 3.01
C ILE A 26 4.89 -13.01 2.27
N ASN A 27 4.88 -13.13 0.94
CA ASN A 27 3.66 -13.00 0.15
C ASN A 27 2.68 -14.12 0.51
N ARG A 28 3.16 -15.36 0.71
CA ARG A 28 2.33 -16.49 1.15
C ARG A 28 1.78 -16.28 2.55
N GLN A 29 2.59 -15.75 3.47
CA GLN A 29 2.18 -15.42 4.84
C GLN A 29 1.08 -14.36 4.87
N LEU A 30 1.11 -13.37 3.98
CA LEU A 30 0.03 -12.38 3.86
C LEU A 30 -1.25 -12.99 3.28
N VAL A 31 -1.13 -13.79 2.22
CA VAL A 31 -2.30 -14.47 1.61
C VAL A 31 -2.96 -15.43 2.59
N SER A 32 -2.17 -16.18 3.38
CA SER A 32 -2.70 -17.16 4.34
C SER A 32 -3.45 -16.54 5.52
N ARG A 33 -3.34 -15.23 5.71
CA ARG A 33 -4.09 -14.48 6.74
C ARG A 33 -5.52 -14.20 6.33
N MET A 34 -5.85 -14.28 5.04
CA MET A 34 -7.23 -14.19 4.60
C MET A 34 -7.99 -15.46 4.94
N ARG A 35 -9.07 -15.30 5.71
CA ARG A 35 -10.04 -16.36 5.98
C ARG A 35 -10.84 -16.69 4.73
N ARG A 36 -11.57 -17.81 4.76
CA ARG A 36 -12.43 -18.27 3.66
C ARG A 36 -13.54 -17.27 3.31
N ASP A 37 -13.99 -16.50 4.31
CA ASP A 37 -14.96 -15.41 4.17
C ASP A 37 -14.39 -14.18 4.89
N PRO A 38 -13.52 -13.42 4.22
CA PRO A 38 -12.80 -12.31 4.84
C PRO A 38 -13.72 -11.08 4.95
N SER A 39 -13.62 -10.37 6.07
CA SER A 39 -14.24 -9.05 6.22
C SER A 39 -13.57 -7.99 5.33
N ASP A 40 -14.28 -6.92 5.00
CA ASP A 40 -13.72 -5.78 4.25
C ASP A 40 -12.45 -5.22 4.91
N ASP A 41 -12.41 -5.18 6.25
CA ASP A 41 -11.25 -4.72 6.99
C ASP A 41 -10.03 -5.62 6.82
N GLU A 42 -10.22 -6.95 6.84
CA GLU A 42 -9.14 -7.92 6.59
C GLU A 42 -8.62 -7.81 5.15
N ILE A 43 -9.51 -7.64 4.18
CA ILE A 43 -9.16 -7.44 2.76
C ILE A 43 -8.31 -6.17 2.62
N LEU A 44 -8.79 -5.05 3.20
CA LEU A 44 -8.08 -3.77 3.16
C LEU A 44 -6.72 -3.86 3.87
N ASP A 45 -6.63 -4.58 4.98
CA ASP A 45 -5.36 -4.76 5.71
C ASP A 45 -4.32 -5.49 4.85
N VAL A 46 -4.74 -6.51 4.09
CA VAL A 46 -3.88 -7.26 3.16
C VAL A 46 -3.50 -6.43 1.94
N ILE A 47 -4.44 -5.69 1.35
CA ILE A 47 -4.14 -4.77 0.24
C ILE A 47 -3.11 -3.73 0.68
N ALA A 48 -3.33 -3.10 1.84
CA ALA A 48 -2.43 -2.10 2.40
C ALA A 48 -1.05 -2.69 2.77
N ALA A 49 -0.98 -3.94 3.25
CA ALA A 49 0.28 -4.64 3.48
C ALA A 49 1.06 -4.85 2.16
N PHE A 50 0.40 -5.33 1.11
CA PHE A 50 1.04 -5.47 -0.20
C PHE A 50 1.41 -4.13 -0.84
N TYR A 51 0.64 -3.08 -0.61
CA TYR A 51 0.98 -1.71 -1.02
C TYR A 51 2.29 -1.25 -0.38
N VAL A 52 2.44 -1.42 0.95
CA VAL A 52 3.68 -1.06 1.67
C VAL A 52 4.86 -1.90 1.18
N LEU A 53 4.69 -3.22 1.05
CA LEU A 53 5.76 -4.10 0.56
C LEU A 53 6.16 -3.80 -0.89
N SER A 54 5.19 -3.47 -1.74
CA SER A 54 5.44 -3.06 -3.13
C SER A 54 6.18 -1.73 -3.20
N ALA A 55 5.85 -0.77 -2.34
CA ALA A 55 6.55 0.49 -2.22
C ALA A 55 8.01 0.31 -1.77
N ALA A 56 8.25 -0.68 -0.89
CA ALA A 56 9.57 -1.08 -0.43
C ALA A 56 10.29 -2.05 -1.41
N GLU A 57 9.75 -2.26 -2.61
CA GLU A 57 10.30 -3.14 -3.66
C GLU A 57 10.51 -4.60 -3.21
N TRP A 58 9.69 -5.10 -2.28
CA TRP A 58 9.78 -6.48 -1.83
C TRP A 58 9.48 -7.46 -2.98
N PRO A 59 10.29 -8.53 -3.18
CA PRO A 59 10.12 -9.45 -4.30
C PRO A 59 8.70 -10.00 -4.45
N GLY A 60 8.15 -9.86 -5.65
CA GLY A 60 6.81 -10.38 -6.02
C GLY A 60 5.61 -9.63 -5.44
N SER A 61 5.78 -8.75 -4.45
CA SER A 61 4.70 -8.07 -3.73
C SER A 61 3.81 -7.20 -4.64
N ALA A 62 4.41 -6.50 -5.62
CA ALA A 62 3.68 -5.68 -6.59
C ALA A 62 2.67 -6.49 -7.41
N LYS A 63 2.98 -7.75 -7.74
CA LYS A 63 2.07 -8.65 -8.46
C LYS A 63 0.83 -8.95 -7.61
N TYR A 64 1.02 -9.21 -6.32
CA TYR A 64 -0.08 -9.47 -5.39
C TYR A 64 -0.88 -8.21 -5.10
N PHE A 65 -0.22 -7.06 -4.90
CA PHE A 65 -0.92 -5.78 -4.73
C PHE A 65 -1.86 -5.50 -5.91
N ARG A 66 -1.35 -5.59 -7.15
CA ARG A 66 -2.16 -5.46 -8.37
C ARG A 66 -3.33 -6.44 -8.41
N LEU A 67 -3.09 -7.72 -8.11
CA LEU A 67 -4.15 -8.73 -8.09
C LEU A 67 -5.28 -8.34 -7.14
N TYR A 68 -4.96 -7.96 -5.91
CA TYR A 68 -5.99 -7.62 -4.92
C TYR A 68 -6.70 -6.31 -5.21
N VAL A 69 -6.01 -5.30 -5.75
CA VAL A 69 -6.66 -4.08 -6.24
C VAL A 69 -7.63 -4.38 -7.38
N GLN A 70 -7.31 -5.33 -8.26
CA GLN A 70 -8.22 -5.75 -9.33
C GLN A 70 -9.41 -6.55 -8.82
N LEU A 71 -9.25 -7.34 -7.75
CA LEU A 71 -10.33 -8.12 -7.15
C LEU A 71 -11.28 -7.24 -6.30
N PHE A 72 -10.76 -6.19 -5.68
CA PHE A 72 -11.50 -5.33 -4.74
C PHE A 72 -11.30 -3.83 -5.03
N PRO A 73 -11.59 -3.36 -6.26
CA PRO A 73 -11.28 -1.99 -6.67
C PRO A 73 -12.09 -0.93 -5.91
N GLU A 74 -13.34 -1.22 -5.56
CA GLU A 74 -14.21 -0.30 -4.83
C GLU A 74 -13.74 -0.11 -3.40
N LEU A 75 -13.35 -1.19 -2.72
CA LEU A 75 -12.80 -1.13 -1.36
C LEU A 75 -11.52 -0.31 -1.33
N TRP A 76 -10.59 -0.60 -2.23
CA TRP A 76 -9.32 0.14 -2.30
C TRP A 76 -9.52 1.62 -2.66
N THR A 77 -10.39 1.91 -3.62
CA THR A 77 -10.72 3.29 -4.00
C THR A 77 -11.39 4.04 -2.85
N GLY A 78 -12.27 3.38 -2.09
CA GLY A 78 -12.89 3.90 -0.88
C GLY A 78 -11.86 4.25 0.19
N GLU A 79 -10.91 3.35 0.45
CA GLU A 79 -9.81 3.58 1.39
C GLU A 79 -8.96 4.78 0.95
N LEU A 80 -8.53 4.86 -0.31
CA LEU A 80 -7.77 6.01 -0.82
C LEU A 80 -8.55 7.33 -0.68
N ASN A 81 -9.85 7.32 -0.97
CA ASN A 81 -10.70 8.50 -0.84
C ASN A 81 -10.93 8.95 0.61
N SER A 82 -10.70 8.07 1.60
CA SER A 82 -10.73 8.43 3.02
C SER A 82 -9.47 9.17 3.48
N LEU A 83 -8.37 9.06 2.72
CA LEU A 83 -7.11 9.71 3.05
C LEU A 83 -7.15 11.23 2.80
N PRO A 84 -6.33 12.02 3.54
CA PRO A 84 -6.12 13.42 3.20
C PRO A 84 -5.50 13.57 1.81
N ALA A 85 -5.66 14.75 1.20
CA ALA A 85 -5.40 14.97 -0.23
C ALA A 85 -3.98 14.58 -0.68
N VAL A 86 -2.97 14.82 0.17
CA VAL A 86 -1.55 14.55 -0.13
C VAL A 86 -1.30 13.04 -0.15
N GLU A 87 -1.72 12.34 0.90
CA GLU A 87 -1.58 10.90 1.04
C GLU A 87 -2.41 10.15 -0.01
N ARG A 88 -3.61 10.66 -0.33
CA ARG A 88 -4.44 10.16 -1.42
C ARG A 88 -3.70 10.24 -2.77
N ALA A 89 -3.09 11.38 -3.07
CA ALA A 89 -2.36 11.56 -4.32
C ALA A 89 -1.20 10.55 -4.44
N VAL A 90 -0.40 10.38 -3.38
CA VAL A 90 0.69 9.40 -3.34
C VAL A 90 0.17 7.97 -3.52
N GLY A 91 -0.88 7.59 -2.77
CA GLY A 91 -1.49 6.27 -2.86
C GLY A 91 -2.08 5.96 -4.23
N SER A 92 -2.75 6.93 -4.85
CA SER A 92 -3.27 6.81 -6.22
C SER A 92 -2.15 6.60 -7.24
N VAL A 93 -1.05 7.34 -7.16
CA VAL A 93 0.08 7.20 -8.09
C VAL A 93 0.74 5.84 -7.96
N GLN A 94 1.05 5.40 -6.73
CA GLN A 94 1.62 4.08 -6.52
C GLN A 94 0.70 2.96 -6.99
N THR A 95 -0.62 3.13 -6.81
CA THR A 95 -1.61 2.20 -7.37
C THR A 95 -1.53 2.17 -8.89
N LEU A 96 -1.54 3.32 -9.58
CA LEU A 96 -1.42 3.38 -11.04
C LEU A 96 -0.11 2.75 -11.54
N ARG A 97 1.02 3.03 -10.87
CA ARG A 97 2.32 2.45 -11.20
C ARG A 97 2.33 0.94 -11.04
N ALA A 98 1.77 0.41 -9.95
CA ALA A 98 1.66 -1.03 -9.73
C ALA A 98 0.73 -1.71 -10.76
N MET A 99 -0.27 -0.99 -11.25
CA MET A 99 -1.15 -1.42 -12.33
C MET A 99 -0.48 -1.37 -13.72
N GLY A 100 0.73 -0.83 -13.84
CA GLY A 100 1.42 -0.63 -15.11
C GLY A 100 0.79 0.47 -15.97
N LEU A 101 0.00 1.36 -15.36
CA LEU A 101 -0.62 2.48 -16.03
C LEU A 101 0.37 3.66 -16.07
N PRO A 102 0.35 4.47 -17.14
CA PRO A 102 1.22 5.62 -17.24
C PRO A 102 0.92 6.61 -16.11
N ASP A 103 1.98 7.15 -15.51
CA ASP A 103 1.86 8.21 -14.50
C ASP A 103 1.12 9.40 -15.15
N PRO A 104 0.04 9.93 -14.57
CA PRO A 104 -0.69 11.04 -15.17
C PRO A 104 0.24 12.26 -15.29
N ALA A 105 0.19 12.94 -16.45
CA ALA A 105 1.07 14.07 -16.73
C ALA A 105 0.99 15.13 -15.61
N GLY A 106 2.13 15.45 -14.99
CA GLY A 106 2.22 16.43 -13.89
C GLY A 106 2.00 15.87 -12.49
N VAL A 107 1.47 14.65 -12.33
CA VAL A 107 1.23 14.05 -11.01
C VAL A 107 2.53 13.58 -10.36
N CYS A 108 3.54 13.15 -11.12
CA CYS A 108 4.88 12.90 -10.56
C CYS A 108 5.47 14.13 -9.85
N ARG A 109 5.24 15.35 -10.35
CA ARG A 109 5.72 16.56 -9.65
C ARG A 109 4.95 16.81 -8.35
N VAL A 110 3.63 16.61 -8.35
CA VAL A 110 2.79 16.79 -7.16
C VAL A 110 3.06 15.69 -6.13
N ALA A 111 3.25 14.44 -6.56
CA ALA A 111 3.63 13.31 -5.72
C ALA A 111 5.02 13.51 -5.12
N VAL A 112 6.02 13.94 -5.89
CA VAL A 112 7.36 14.28 -5.38
C VAL A 112 7.30 15.46 -4.40
N MET A 113 6.48 16.48 -4.67
CA MET A 113 6.27 17.59 -3.73
C MET A 113 5.54 17.13 -2.45
N ALA A 114 4.58 16.22 -2.58
CA ALA A 114 3.84 15.61 -1.48
C ALA A 114 4.74 14.75 -0.59
N GLU A 115 5.57 13.90 -1.18
CA GLU A 115 6.57 13.07 -0.50
C GLU A 115 7.58 13.94 0.25
N ARG A 116 8.08 15.01 -0.39
CA ARG A 116 8.97 15.99 0.26
C ARG A 116 8.32 16.70 1.44
N GLU A 117 7.06 17.12 1.30
CA GLU A 117 6.34 17.79 2.39
C GLU A 117 6.03 16.82 3.54
N LEU A 118 5.76 15.54 3.25
CA LEU A 118 5.61 14.49 4.27
C LEU A 118 6.93 14.23 5.00
N ALA A 119 8.05 14.10 4.27
CA ALA A 119 9.38 13.92 4.86
C ALA A 119 9.77 15.10 5.77
N ARG A 120 9.51 16.34 5.33
CA ARG A 120 9.73 17.56 6.11
C ARG A 120 8.95 17.58 7.42
N ARG A 121 7.70 17.07 7.42
CA ARG A 121 6.85 17.00 8.63
C ARG A 121 7.30 15.93 9.61
N ASP A 122 7.92 14.87 9.12
CA ASP A 122 8.43 13.76 9.93
C ASP A 122 9.88 13.97 10.42
N GLY A 123 10.53 15.09 10.05
CA GLY A 123 11.85 15.49 10.55
C GLY A 123 13.04 14.81 9.87
N GLY A 124 12.84 14.18 8.71
CA GLY A 124 13.93 13.66 7.87
C GLY A 124 14.36 14.70 6.85
N GLU A 125 15.63 15.09 6.86
CA GLU A 125 16.24 15.89 5.79
C GLU A 125 16.16 15.16 4.43
N PRO A 126 16.08 15.91 3.31
CA PRO A 126 15.71 15.41 1.98
C PRO A 126 16.67 14.42 1.35
#